data_AF-A0A968ZE00-F1
#
_entry.id   AF-A0A968ZE00-F1
#
_cell.length_a   1.000
_cell.length_b   1.000
_cell.length_c   1.000
_cell.angle_alpha   90.00
_cell.angle_beta   90.00
_cell.angle_gamma   90.00
#
_symmetry.space_group_name_H-M   'P 1'
#
loop_
_entity.id
_entity.type
_entity.pdbx_description
1 polymer ?
#
loop_
_entity_poly.entity_id
_entity_poly.type
_entity_poly.pdbx_seq_one_letter_code
_entity_poly.pdbx_strand_id
1 'polypeptide(L)'
;MTEWIDGLFDPRPIWFAKRLSADDTWANGAGRDAMDVPAKAFFKLFPELTDSFSTARSVPLGLEYASDGVRNAVPVSAYCRLVRSTGHTDYVVRVSGLGGATTPMLDPESTGALIVMAPRCAQGTFPAICSIWVSRSAAE
;
A
#
# COMPACT_ATOMS: atom_id res chain seq x y z
N MET A 1 -18.20 3.42 2.53
CA MET A 1 -17.19 2.66 3.30
C MET A 1 -17.75 1.39 3.91
N THR A 2 -18.83 1.43 4.69
CA THR A 2 -19.39 0.24 5.38
C THR A 2 -19.75 -0.91 4.42
N GLU A 3 -20.44 -0.62 3.32
CA GLU A 3 -20.75 -1.63 2.29
C GLU A 3 -19.49 -2.22 1.62
N TRP A 4 -18.42 -1.43 1.49
CA TRP A 4 -17.14 -1.90 0.95
C TRP A 4 -16.42 -2.82 1.93
N ILE A 5 -16.42 -2.47 3.22
CA ILE A 5 -15.91 -3.28 4.32
C ILE A 5 -16.67 -4.63 4.37
N ASP A 6 -18.00 -4.60 4.26
CA ASP A 6 -18.83 -5.81 4.26
C ASP A 6 -18.54 -6.70 3.04
N GLY A 7 -18.28 -6.09 1.88
CA GLY A 7 -17.90 -6.78 0.64
C GLY A 7 -16.46 -7.32 0.61
N LEU A 8 -15.65 -7.06 1.64
CA LEU A 8 -14.27 -7.56 1.78
C LEU A 8 -14.17 -8.87 2.56
N PHE A 9 -15.28 -9.56 2.80
CA PHE A 9 -15.33 -10.76 3.64
C PHE A 9 -14.32 -11.83 3.20
N ASP A 10 -13.25 -11.97 3.98
CA ASP A 10 -12.26 -13.03 3.93
C ASP A 10 -12.19 -13.65 5.33
N PRO A 11 -12.16 -14.98 5.49
CA PRO A 11 -12.01 -15.63 6.79
C PRO A 11 -10.69 -15.28 7.53
N ARG A 12 -9.69 -14.71 6.85
CA ARG A 12 -8.42 -14.23 7.43
C ARG A 12 -8.00 -12.89 6.80
N PRO A 13 -8.73 -11.80 7.07
CA PRO A 13 -8.46 -10.53 6.43
C PRO A 13 -7.13 -9.96 6.92
N ILE A 14 -6.18 -9.75 6.02
CA ILE A 14 -5.00 -8.93 6.30
C ILE A 14 -5.40 -7.50 5.95
N TRP A 15 -5.78 -6.70 6.95
CA TRP A 15 -6.03 -5.28 6.75
C TRP A 15 -4.92 -4.49 7.41
N PHE A 16 -4.57 -3.37 6.80
CA PHE A 16 -3.81 -2.35 7.49
C PHE A 16 -4.32 -0.98 7.12
N ALA A 17 -4.28 -0.09 8.09
CA ALA A 17 -4.67 1.29 7.93
C ALA A 17 -3.53 2.19 8.40
N LYS A 18 -3.35 3.31 7.72
CA LYS A 18 -2.45 4.38 8.14
C LYS A 18 -3.07 5.72 7.75
N ARG A 19 -2.57 6.80 8.34
CA ARG A 19 -2.78 8.14 7.78
C ARG A 19 -1.71 8.40 6.73
N LEU A 20 -2.08 9.01 5.62
CA LEU A 20 -1.13 9.44 4.60
C LEU A 20 -0.21 10.52 5.19
N SER A 21 1.09 10.32 5.05
CA SER A 21 2.09 11.33 5.41
C SER A 21 2.31 12.32 4.25
N ALA A 22 2.99 13.43 4.54
CA ALA A 22 3.41 14.38 3.49
C ALA A 22 4.39 13.75 2.48
N ASP A 23 5.13 12.71 2.90
CA ASP A 23 6.03 11.95 2.04
C ASP A 23 5.26 11.03 1.08
N ASP A 24 4.12 10.50 1.53
CA ASP A 24 3.26 9.63 0.70
C ASP A 24 2.51 10.44 -0.38
N THR A 25 2.14 11.69 -0.10
CA THR A 25 1.18 12.50 -0.88
C THR A 25 1.83 13.60 -1.73
N TRP A 26 3.14 13.54 -1.95
CA TRP A 26 3.92 14.59 -2.66
C TRP A 26 3.87 15.99 -2.01
N ALA A 27 3.22 16.17 -0.86
CA ALA A 27 3.08 17.46 -0.19
C ALA A 27 4.43 18.08 0.24
N ASN A 28 5.47 17.26 0.41
CA ASN A 28 6.82 17.72 0.73
C ASN A 28 7.66 18.16 -0.49
N GLY A 29 7.16 18.04 -1.73
CA GLY A 29 7.87 18.39 -2.96
C GLY A 29 9.07 17.49 -3.30
N ALA A 30 9.40 16.51 -2.47
CA ALA A 30 10.45 15.51 -2.67
C ALA A 30 9.86 14.18 -3.19
N GLY A 31 8.61 14.22 -3.65
CA GLY A 31 7.75 13.10 -3.99
C GLY A 31 8.42 12.08 -4.90
N ARG A 32 8.75 10.93 -4.33
CA ARG A 32 8.88 9.71 -5.13
C ARG A 32 7.47 9.21 -5.37
N ASP A 33 7.19 8.67 -6.55
CA ASP A 33 5.95 7.94 -6.86
C ASP A 33 5.90 6.64 -6.04
N ALA A 34 5.82 6.78 -4.69
CA ALA A 34 5.94 5.69 -3.75
C ALA A 34 5.36 6.02 -2.36
N MET A 35 4.70 5.05 -1.74
CA MET A 35 4.13 5.12 -0.39
C MET A 35 4.82 4.14 0.56
N ASP A 36 5.07 4.56 1.80
CA ASP A 36 5.63 3.68 2.84
C ASP A 36 4.54 2.75 3.43
N VAL A 37 4.84 1.45 3.49
CA VAL A 37 3.94 0.40 3.98
C VAL A 37 4.54 -0.30 5.20
N PRO A 38 3.73 -0.70 6.21
CA PRO A 38 4.24 -1.46 7.34
C PRO A 38 4.85 -2.81 6.89
N ALA A 39 6.13 -3.02 7.18
CA ALA A 39 6.86 -4.20 6.72
C ALA A 39 6.22 -5.52 7.17
N LYS A 40 5.71 -5.58 8.42
CA LYS A 40 5.01 -6.76 8.94
C LYS A 40 3.75 -7.09 8.16
N ALA A 41 3.02 -6.10 7.67
CA ALA A 41 1.84 -6.32 6.84
C ALA A 41 2.27 -6.81 5.45
N PHE A 42 3.29 -6.18 4.87
CA PHE A 42 3.85 -6.56 3.57
C PHE A 42 4.36 -8.01 3.53
N PHE A 43 5.11 -8.44 4.53
CA PHE A 43 5.63 -9.81 4.59
C PHE A 43 4.58 -10.89 4.85
N LYS A 44 3.39 -10.52 5.36
CA LYS A 44 2.25 -11.45 5.39
C LYS A 44 1.66 -11.69 4.00
N LEU A 45 1.84 -10.75 3.07
CA LEU A 45 1.38 -10.85 1.68
C LEU A 45 2.40 -11.53 0.77
N PHE A 46 3.67 -11.25 1.02
CA PHE A 46 4.78 -11.77 0.26
C PHE A 46 5.76 -12.47 1.21
N PRO A 47 5.36 -13.60 1.82
CA PRO A 47 6.20 -14.34 2.77
C PRO A 47 7.51 -14.81 2.11
N GLU A 48 7.54 -15.02 0.80
CA GLU A 48 8.74 -15.38 0.04
C GLU A 48 9.83 -14.29 0.05
N LEU A 49 9.49 -13.06 0.45
CA LEU A 49 10.44 -11.94 0.51
C LEU A 49 11.12 -11.79 1.87
N THR A 50 10.79 -12.61 2.87
CA THR A 50 11.38 -12.49 4.22
C THR A 50 12.84 -12.93 4.29
N ASP A 51 13.30 -13.79 3.37
CA ASP A 51 14.55 -14.55 3.55
C ASP A 51 15.79 -13.97 2.85
N SER A 52 15.68 -12.93 2.00
CA SER A 52 16.85 -12.37 1.30
C SER A 52 17.27 -11.00 1.83
N PHE A 53 18.21 -10.99 2.77
CA PHE A 53 18.62 -9.83 3.57
C PHE A 53 19.63 -8.88 2.91
N SER A 54 20.09 -9.16 1.69
CA SER A 54 21.21 -8.43 1.06
C SER A 54 20.82 -7.53 -0.11
N THR A 55 19.63 -7.69 -0.70
CA THR A 55 19.30 -7.04 -1.97
C THR A 55 17.87 -6.54 -1.99
N ALA A 56 17.68 -5.32 -2.49
CA ALA A 56 16.37 -4.77 -2.83
C ALA A 56 15.57 -5.79 -3.65
N ARG A 57 14.34 -6.12 -3.23
CA ARG A 57 13.42 -6.96 -3.99
C ARG A 57 12.24 -6.13 -4.46
N SER A 58 11.83 -6.35 -5.69
CA SER A 58 10.59 -5.79 -6.26
C SER A 58 9.66 -6.94 -6.61
N VAL A 59 8.37 -6.79 -6.29
CA VAL A 59 7.31 -7.72 -6.69
C VAL A 59 6.16 -6.95 -7.34
N PRO A 60 5.51 -7.53 -8.37
CA PRO A 60 4.31 -6.95 -8.95
C PRO A 60 3.15 -7.05 -7.94
N LEU A 61 2.37 -5.98 -7.87
CA LEU A 61 1.16 -5.87 -7.06
C LEU A 61 0.10 -5.16 -7.91
N GLY A 62 -1.17 -5.58 -7.85
CA GLY A 62 -2.28 -4.84 -8.45
C GLY A 62 -2.97 -3.96 -7.41
N LEU A 63 -3.23 -2.69 -7.70
CA LEU A 63 -4.00 -1.81 -6.82
C LEU A 63 -5.37 -1.49 -7.41
N GLU A 64 -6.43 -1.73 -6.64
CA GLU A 64 -7.79 -1.33 -6.99
C GLU A 64 -8.26 -0.23 -6.05
N TYR A 65 -8.48 0.97 -6.57
CA TYR A 65 -9.04 2.06 -5.78
C TYR A 65 -10.56 1.88 -5.70
N ALA A 66 -11.06 1.58 -4.52
CA ALA A 66 -12.49 1.37 -4.31
C ALA A 66 -13.25 2.67 -4.04
N SER A 67 -12.55 3.69 -3.53
CA SER A 67 -13.13 4.98 -3.14
C SER A 67 -13.63 5.83 -4.30
N ASP A 68 -13.15 5.60 -5.52
CA ASP A 68 -13.53 6.35 -6.74
C ASP A 68 -14.48 5.58 -7.67
N GLY A 69 -14.88 4.36 -7.30
CA GLY A 69 -15.69 3.48 -8.14
C GLY A 69 -14.94 2.91 -9.34
N VAL A 70 -13.63 3.20 -9.49
CA VAL A 70 -12.79 2.73 -10.59
C VAL A 70 -12.12 1.42 -10.17
N ARG A 71 -12.72 0.30 -10.59
CA ARG A 71 -12.24 -1.05 -10.24
C ARG A 71 -11.10 -1.57 -11.12
N ASN A 72 -10.43 -0.71 -11.88
CA ASN A 72 -9.33 -1.15 -12.72
C ASN A 72 -8.06 -1.29 -11.87
N ALA A 73 -7.56 -2.51 -11.75
CA ALA A 73 -6.30 -2.77 -11.07
C ALA A 73 -5.14 -2.06 -11.80
N VAL A 74 -4.51 -1.09 -11.14
CA VAL A 74 -3.30 -0.44 -11.63
C VAL A 74 -2.12 -1.36 -11.29
N PRO A 75 -1.29 -1.76 -12.28
CA PRO A 75 -0.09 -2.54 -12.00
C PRO A 75 0.93 -1.65 -11.32
N VAL A 76 1.35 -2.02 -10.11
CA VAL A 76 2.35 -1.32 -9.32
C VAL A 76 3.49 -2.26 -8.96
N SER A 77 4.61 -1.68 -8.53
CA SER A 77 5.78 -2.43 -8.05
C SER A 77 5.99 -2.16 -6.57
N ALA A 78 5.84 -3.19 -5.76
CA ALA A 78 6.16 -3.12 -4.34
C ALA A 78 7.61 -3.52 -4.12
N TYR A 79 8.37 -2.65 -3.46
CA TYR A 79 9.78 -2.83 -3.18
C TYR A 79 10.04 -2.84 -1.68
N CYS A 80 10.91 -3.75 -1.24
CA CYS A 80 11.38 -3.82 0.14
C CYS A 80 12.90 -3.76 0.18
N ARG A 81 13.45 -3.01 1.16
CA ARG A 81 14.86 -3.06 1.54
C ARG A 81 15.06 -3.06 3.04
N LEU A 82 16.19 -3.63 3.45
CA LEU A 82 16.74 -3.42 4.78
C LEU A 82 17.36 -2.02 4.88
N VAL A 83 17.06 -1.31 5.97
CA VAL A 83 17.69 -0.04 6.32
C VAL A 83 18.35 -0.19 7.69
N ARG A 84 19.61 0.23 7.77
CA ARG A 84 20.39 0.23 9.02
C ARG A 84 20.61 1.67 9.44
N SER A 85 20.17 2.01 10.65
CA SER A 85 20.49 3.26 11.33
C SER A 85 21.25 2.94 12.62
N THR A 86 21.85 3.96 13.25
CA THR A 86 22.59 3.80 14.50
C THR A 86 21.71 3.16 15.59
N GLY A 87 21.99 1.90 15.90
CA GLY A 87 21.29 1.13 16.94
C GLY A 87 20.03 0.39 16.48
N HIS A 88 19.58 0.55 15.24
CA HIS A 88 18.35 -0.08 14.74
C HIS A 88 18.51 -0.64 13.32
N THR A 89 17.98 -1.84 13.11
CA THR A 89 17.80 -2.43 11.78
C THR A 89 16.31 -2.57 11.55
N ASP A 90 15.80 -1.93 10.49
CA ASP A 90 14.39 -1.98 10.14
C ASP A 90 14.21 -2.21 8.64
N TYR A 91 13.01 -2.60 8.23
CA TYR A 91 12.64 -2.75 6.84
C TYR A 91 11.86 -1.52 6.37
N VAL A 92 12.32 -0.93 5.28
CA VAL A 92 11.53 0.05 4.55
C VAL A 92 10.88 -0.66 3.36
N VAL A 93 9.56 -0.72 3.40
CA VAL A 93 8.74 -1.20 2.29
C VAL A 93 8.08 -0.01 1.65
N ARG A 94 8.22 0.10 0.33
CA ARG A 94 7.59 1.12 -0.50
C ARG A 94 6.82 0.48 -1.63
N VAL A 95 5.58 0.90 -1.80
CA VAL A 95 4.80 0.57 -3.00
C VAL A 95 4.96 1.73 -3.97
N SER A 96 5.47 1.45 -5.16
CA SER A 96 5.86 2.45 -6.17
C SER A 96 5.20 2.21 -7.52
N GLY A 97 5.19 3.22 -8.38
CA GLY A 97 4.47 3.16 -9.65
C GLY A 97 2.96 3.27 -9.42
N LEU A 98 2.54 4.15 -8.51
CA LEU A 98 1.14 4.30 -8.11
C LEU A 98 0.29 4.98 -9.19
N GLY A 99 0.90 5.39 -10.31
CA GLY A 99 0.21 6.05 -11.42
C GLY A 99 0.37 7.57 -11.43
N GLY A 100 1.22 8.13 -10.56
CA GLY A 100 1.47 9.57 -10.45
C GLY A 100 0.36 10.36 -9.74
N ALA A 101 0.46 11.70 -9.76
CA ALA A 101 -0.44 12.65 -9.09
C ALA A 101 -1.93 12.53 -9.43
N THR A 102 -2.31 11.70 -10.41
CA THR A 102 -3.71 11.44 -10.75
C THR A 102 -4.39 10.47 -9.78
N THR A 103 -3.64 9.85 -8.86
CA THR A 103 -4.20 8.94 -7.87
C THR A 103 -4.46 9.63 -6.54
N PRO A 104 -5.58 9.30 -5.85
CA PRO A 104 -5.91 9.91 -4.55
C PRO A 104 -4.83 9.72 -3.48
N MET A 105 -3.99 8.69 -3.60
CA MET A 105 -2.88 8.46 -2.66
C MET A 105 -1.72 9.43 -2.84
N LEU A 106 -1.53 9.97 -4.04
CA LEU A 106 -0.46 10.91 -4.37
C LEU A 106 -0.94 12.37 -4.41
N ASP A 107 -2.20 12.61 -4.09
CA ASP A 107 -2.77 13.94 -3.99
C ASP A 107 -2.31 14.63 -2.68
N PRO A 108 -1.61 15.78 -2.75
CA PRO A 108 -1.22 16.55 -1.56
C PRO A 108 -2.38 16.87 -0.62
N GLU A 109 -3.59 17.08 -1.15
CA GLU A 109 -4.80 17.36 -0.37
C GLU A 109 -5.26 16.15 0.45
N SER A 110 -4.81 14.95 0.10
CA SER A 110 -5.08 13.72 0.86
C SER A 110 -4.10 13.52 2.03
N THR A 111 -3.19 14.47 2.29
CA THR A 111 -2.31 14.42 3.48
C THR A 111 -3.14 14.28 4.75
N GLY A 112 -2.82 13.29 5.58
CA GLY A 112 -3.53 13.01 6.83
C GLY A 112 -4.83 12.20 6.68
N ALA A 113 -5.30 11.98 5.45
CA ALA A 113 -6.44 11.11 5.18
C ALA A 113 -6.16 9.68 5.64
N LEU A 114 -7.19 9.01 6.15
CA LEU A 114 -7.11 7.60 6.52
C LEU A 114 -7.15 6.76 5.24
N ILE A 115 -6.17 5.88 5.07
CA ILE A 115 -6.22 4.85 4.04
C ILE A 115 -6.40 3.49 4.67
N VAL A 116 -7.21 2.66 4.03
CA VAL A 116 -7.40 1.25 4.37
C VAL A 116 -6.99 0.42 3.17
N MET A 117 -6.07 -0.50 3.41
CA MET A 117 -5.59 -1.45 2.41
C MET A 117 -6.04 -2.85 2.81
N ALA A 118 -6.71 -3.50 1.86
CA ALA A 118 -7.27 -4.84 2.00
C ALA A 118 -6.73 -5.72 0.86
N PRO A 119 -5.50 -6.23 1.02
CA PRO A 119 -4.94 -7.24 0.14
C PRO A 119 -5.78 -8.52 0.09
N ARG A 120 -5.96 -9.02 -1.12
CA ARG A 120 -6.63 -10.28 -1.46
C ARG A 120 -5.62 -11.15 -2.20
N CYS A 121 -5.18 -12.22 -1.54
CA CYS A 121 -4.41 -13.28 -2.20
C CYS A 121 -5.38 -14.41 -2.56
N ALA A 122 -5.88 -14.42 -3.80
CA ALA A 122 -6.49 -15.65 -4.29
C ALA A 122 -5.39 -16.73 -4.38
N GLN A 123 -5.66 -17.91 -3.80
CA GLN A 123 -4.68 -18.99 -3.75
C GLN A 123 -4.17 -19.30 -5.17
N GLY A 124 -2.85 -19.20 -5.37
CA GLY A 124 -2.19 -19.52 -6.63
C GLY A 124 -2.20 -18.42 -7.70
N THR A 125 -2.80 -17.25 -7.46
CA THR A 125 -2.71 -16.10 -8.37
C THR A 125 -1.68 -15.09 -7.91
N PHE A 126 -0.72 -14.85 -8.79
CA PHE A 126 0.21 -13.74 -8.74
C PHE A 126 -0.11 -12.82 -9.92
N PRO A 127 -0.16 -11.49 -9.76
CA PRO A 127 0.14 -10.73 -8.54
C PRO A 127 -1.01 -10.73 -7.51
N ALA A 128 -0.67 -10.48 -6.24
CA ALA A 128 -1.66 -10.14 -5.23
C ALA A 128 -2.39 -8.84 -5.63
N ILE A 129 -3.70 -8.77 -5.40
CA ILE A 129 -4.50 -7.55 -5.64
C ILE A 129 -4.77 -6.91 -4.28
N CYS A 130 -4.54 -5.60 -4.15
CA CYS A 130 -4.84 -4.83 -2.96
C CYS A 130 -5.94 -3.82 -3.26
N SER A 131 -7.10 -4.02 -2.64
CA SER A 131 -8.16 -3.01 -2.68
C SER A 131 -7.83 -1.90 -1.68
N ILE A 132 -7.95 -0.65 -2.12
CA ILE A 132 -7.59 0.54 -1.35
C ILE A 132 -8.83 1.42 -1.19
N TRP A 133 -9.08 1.85 0.04
CA TRP A 133 -10.00 2.95 0.35
C TRP A 133 -9.21 4.14 0.86
N VAL A 134 -9.37 5.29 0.22
CA VAL A 134 -8.88 6.57 0.74
C VAL A 134 -10.09 7.33 1.28
N SER A 135 -10.12 7.58 2.59
CA SER A 135 -11.19 8.35 3.23
C SER A 135 -11.20 9.78 2.70
N ARG A 136 -12.38 10.25 2.28
CA ARG A 136 -12.58 11.57 1.67
C ARG A 136 -13.12 12.61 2.65
N SER A 137 -13.53 12.19 3.84
CA SER A 137 -14.09 13.08 4.85
C SER A 137 -13.89 12.49 6.24
N ALA A 138 -13.95 13.33 7.27
CA ALA A 138 -13.86 12.85 8.65
C ALA A 138 -15.02 11.93 9.09
N ALA A 139 -16.12 11.90 8.34
CA ALA A 139 -17.27 11.04 8.60
C ALA A 139 -17.11 9.62 8.02
N GLU A 140 -16.14 9.41 7.13
CA GLU A 140 -15.71 8.10 6.63
C GLU A 140 -14.57 7.54 7.48
#